data_AF-A0A6C0LNH4-F1
#
_entry.id   AF-A0A6C0LNH4-F1
#
_cell.length_a   1.000
_cell.length_b   1.000
_cell.length_c   1.000
_cell.angle_alpha   90.00
_cell.angle_beta   90.00
_cell.angle_gamma   90.00
#
_symmetry.space_group_name_H-M   'P 1'
#
loop_
_entity.id
_entity.type
_entity.pdbx_description
1 polymer ?
#
loop_
_entity_poly.entity_id
_entity_poly.type
_entity_poly.pdbx_seq_one_letter_code
_entity_poly.pdbx_strand_id
1 'polypeptide(L)'
;MKTTHNHECETQLNEWITKNIIIPKQSRHFVMMYKSTKCSVAGGKANQLVPAERLVNYNELCNGDLIFLMKTNVRNDVMDMINIAFQSLIAIATYQKRIGFCHRDCHSGNFLYQIDYEVYNAKYGAGSGSSRGGNVDYGYYHYVYNGFNFYIKRCSFNICIFDFGLSVPINTAFDKNICTDYLRVLNTFISREDYGWIAETMDLDISAEMASLLSKVKGITKRLLSDEGKRHDVFQEIIDNVFKVFRTDTGIFITKKPAKVLNKIPFIINKVSPYPDIKFKRDTQVL
;
A
#
# COMPACT_ATOMS: atom_id res chain seq x y z
N MET A 1 3.97 -2.33 23.05
CA MET A 1 2.56 -2.79 23.04
C MET A 1 2.37 -3.92 24.04
N LYS A 2 1.21 -4.07 24.71
CA LYS A 2 0.96 -5.26 25.57
C LYS A 2 1.04 -6.51 24.69
N THR A 3 1.79 -7.53 25.08
CA THR A 3 1.88 -8.76 24.28
C THR A 3 0.51 -9.40 24.17
N THR A 4 0.04 -9.62 22.93
CA THR A 4 -1.12 -10.44 22.60
C THR A 4 -0.72 -11.38 21.47
N HIS A 5 -1.50 -12.44 21.26
CA HIS A 5 -1.27 -13.38 20.16
C HIS A 5 -1.18 -12.70 18.80
N ASN A 6 -2.11 -11.77 18.50
CA ASN A 6 -2.11 -11.08 17.21
C ASN A 6 -0.90 -10.15 17.05
N HIS A 7 -0.43 -9.51 18.13
CA HIS A 7 0.79 -8.70 18.09
C HIS A 7 2.05 -9.54 17.84
N GLU A 8 2.10 -10.76 18.39
CA GLU A 8 3.19 -11.70 18.11
C GLU A 8 3.12 -12.21 16.66
N CYS A 9 1.94 -12.53 16.15
CA CYS A 9 1.74 -12.91 14.75
C CYS A 9 2.13 -11.79 13.79
N GLU A 10 1.73 -10.55 14.06
CA GLU A 10 2.14 -9.38 13.28
C GLU A 10 3.66 -9.22 13.27
N THR A 11 4.31 -9.40 14.42
CA THR A 11 5.78 -9.33 14.52
C THR A 11 6.43 -10.41 13.67
N GLN A 12 5.99 -11.66 13.79
CA GLN A 12 6.49 -12.76 12.94
C GLN A 12 6.27 -12.48 11.46
N LEU A 13 5.14 -11.88 11.10
CA LEU A 13 4.81 -11.54 9.73
C LEU A 13 5.75 -10.45 9.20
N ASN A 14 6.00 -9.40 9.98
CA ASN A 14 6.97 -8.35 9.65
C ASN A 14 8.40 -8.89 9.49
N GLU A 15 8.83 -9.84 10.35
CA GLU A 15 10.11 -10.52 10.19
C GLU A 15 10.16 -11.33 8.89
N TRP A 16 9.08 -12.05 8.59
CA TRP A 16 9.00 -12.86 7.39
C TRP A 16 9.03 -11.99 6.13
N ILE A 17 8.25 -10.91 6.08
CA ILE A 17 8.25 -9.94 4.98
C ILE A 17 9.64 -9.34 4.79
N THR A 18 10.28 -8.93 5.87
CA THR A 18 11.64 -8.37 5.81
C THR A 18 12.63 -9.35 5.21
N LYS A 19 12.66 -10.59 5.72
CA LYS A 19 13.61 -11.63 5.29
C LYS A 19 13.35 -12.15 3.88
N ASN A 20 12.09 -12.30 3.48
CA ASN A 20 11.71 -13.02 2.25
C ASN A 20 11.30 -12.10 1.10
N ILE A 21 11.03 -10.81 1.36
CA ILE A 21 10.57 -9.86 0.34
C ILE A 21 11.49 -8.64 0.26
N ILE A 22 11.72 -7.94 1.37
CA ILE A 22 12.44 -6.66 1.36
C ILE A 22 13.94 -6.86 1.15
N ILE A 23 14.60 -7.70 1.95
CA ILE A 23 16.04 -7.98 1.81
C ILE A 23 16.38 -8.55 0.41
N PRO A 24 15.59 -9.48 -0.16
CA PRO A 24 15.76 -9.93 -1.54
C PRO A 24 15.39 -8.90 -2.62
N LYS A 25 14.92 -7.70 -2.24
CA LYS A 25 14.51 -6.60 -3.12
C LYS A 25 13.36 -6.95 -4.08
N GLN A 26 12.45 -7.81 -3.64
CA GLN A 26 11.31 -8.27 -4.45
C GLN A 26 10.05 -7.42 -4.27
N SER A 27 10.03 -6.48 -3.32
CA SER A 27 9.05 -5.39 -3.24
C SER A 27 9.65 -4.22 -2.48
N ARG A 28 9.09 -3.03 -2.68
CA ARG A 28 9.39 -1.80 -1.93
C ARG A 28 8.21 -1.29 -1.10
N HIS A 29 7.10 -2.02 -1.09
CA HIS A 29 5.82 -1.57 -0.53
C HIS A 29 5.58 -2.05 0.90
N PHE A 30 6.64 -2.36 1.64
CA PHE A 30 6.58 -2.79 3.03
C PHE A 30 7.65 -2.08 3.83
N VAL A 31 7.38 -1.87 5.12
CA VAL A 31 8.35 -1.29 6.05
C VAL A 31 9.29 -2.38 6.55
N MET A 32 10.59 -2.13 6.52
CA MET A 32 11.56 -3.05 7.06
C MET A 32 11.48 -3.11 8.59
N MET A 33 11.47 -4.31 9.17
CA MET A 33 11.66 -4.49 10.60
C MET A 33 13.09 -4.95 10.89
N TYR A 34 13.83 -4.11 11.61
CA TYR A 34 15.23 -4.38 11.97
C TYR A 34 15.35 -5.37 13.12
N LYS A 35 14.45 -5.26 14.10
CA LYS A 35 14.52 -6.03 15.34
C LYS A 35 13.16 -6.08 16.03
N SER A 36 12.94 -7.12 16.81
CA SER A 36 11.89 -7.20 17.83
C SER A 36 12.53 -7.50 19.20
N THR A 37 11.97 -6.96 20.27
CA THR A 37 12.38 -7.24 21.66
C THR A 37 11.15 -7.45 22.52
N LYS A 38 11.19 -8.45 23.41
CA LYS A 38 10.21 -8.60 24.50
C LYS A 38 10.79 -8.01 25.78
N CYS A 39 10.07 -7.08 26.39
CA CYS A 39 10.39 -6.50 27.68
C CYS A 39 9.55 -7.20 28.75
N SER A 40 10.21 -7.92 29.64
CA SER A 40 9.58 -8.57 30.79
C SER A 40 9.00 -7.55 31.77
N VAL A 41 8.05 -8.00 32.59
CA VAL A 41 7.57 -7.22 33.73
C VAL A 41 8.77 -6.87 34.62
N ALA A 42 8.94 -5.60 34.97
CA ALA A 42 10.02 -5.19 35.86
C ALA A 42 9.84 -5.86 37.24
N GLY A 43 10.90 -6.02 38.04
CA GLY A 43 10.86 -6.53 39.43
C GLY A 43 11.10 -5.44 40.49
N GLY A 44 10.39 -5.45 41.64
CA GLY A 44 10.55 -4.48 42.75
C GLY A 44 9.46 -3.40 42.92
N LYS A 45 9.63 -2.46 43.87
CA LYS A 45 8.64 -1.40 44.19
C LYS A 45 8.68 -0.19 43.24
N ALA A 46 9.72 -0.05 42.40
CA ALA A 46 9.82 0.96 41.34
C ALA A 46 9.01 0.59 40.06
N ASN A 47 8.30 -0.55 40.09
CA ASN A 47 7.76 -1.29 38.96
C ASN A 47 6.48 -0.79 38.30
N GLN A 48 5.88 0.31 38.74
CA GLN A 48 4.59 0.71 38.20
C GLN A 48 4.66 1.15 36.73
N LEU A 49 5.86 1.33 36.17
CA LEU A 49 6.08 1.83 34.80
C LEU A 49 5.83 0.77 33.70
N VAL A 50 5.97 -0.54 33.99
CA VAL A 50 5.73 -1.62 33.00
C VAL A 50 4.90 -2.75 33.63
N PRO A 51 3.57 -2.57 33.73
CA PRO A 51 2.70 -3.47 34.50
C PRO A 51 2.41 -4.82 33.83
N ALA A 52 2.89 -5.04 32.61
CA ALA A 52 2.73 -6.29 31.87
C ALA A 52 3.81 -6.39 30.79
N GLU A 53 4.07 -7.59 30.29
CA GLU A 53 5.01 -7.82 29.19
C GLU A 53 4.70 -6.90 28.00
N ARG A 54 5.76 -6.40 27.37
CA ARG A 54 5.68 -5.53 26.20
C ARG A 54 6.47 -6.11 25.05
N LEU A 55 5.87 -6.09 23.87
CA LEU A 55 6.57 -6.29 22.61
C LEU A 55 6.93 -4.93 22.00
N VAL A 56 8.17 -4.80 21.54
CA VAL A 56 8.73 -3.61 20.91
C VAL A 56 9.32 -4.02 19.56
N ASN A 57 8.81 -3.42 18.48
CA ASN A 57 9.29 -3.63 17.13
C ASN A 57 10.05 -2.38 16.67
N TYR A 58 11.25 -2.57 16.14
CA TYR A 58 12.12 -1.53 15.63
C TYR A 58 12.01 -1.53 14.11
N ASN A 59 11.22 -0.61 13.58
CA ASN A 59 10.92 -0.52 12.16
C ASN A 59 11.67 0.63 11.49
N GLU A 60 11.80 0.55 10.17
CA GLU A 60 12.18 1.66 9.31
C GLU A 60 11.25 2.86 9.52
N LEU A 61 11.86 4.04 9.55
CA LEU A 61 11.13 5.29 9.72
C LEU A 61 10.54 5.73 8.39
N CYS A 62 9.24 6.00 8.38
CA CYS A 62 8.54 6.66 7.28
C CYS A 62 8.31 8.14 7.60
N ASN A 63 8.07 8.96 6.58
CA ASN A 63 7.84 10.40 6.75
C ASN A 63 6.44 10.73 7.30
N GLY A 64 5.50 9.79 7.18
CA GLY A 64 4.15 9.88 7.72
C GLY A 64 3.22 8.87 7.06
N ASP A 65 1.93 9.01 7.29
CA ASP A 65 0.86 8.23 6.64
C ASP A 65 0.15 9.03 5.53
N LEU A 66 -0.75 8.39 4.79
CA LEU A 66 -1.50 9.08 3.73
C LEU A 66 -2.39 10.20 4.26
N ILE A 67 -2.89 10.15 5.51
CA ILE A 67 -3.67 11.27 6.09
C ILE A 67 -2.79 12.51 6.13
N PHE A 68 -1.58 12.38 6.69
CA PHE A 68 -0.64 13.49 6.75
C PHE A 68 -0.19 13.95 5.37
N LEU A 69 -0.01 13.04 4.41
CA LEU A 69 0.36 13.40 3.04
C LEU A 69 -0.72 14.23 2.34
N MET A 70 -2.00 13.86 2.49
CA MET A 70 -3.11 14.58 1.88
C MET A 70 -3.28 16.00 2.44
N LYS A 71 -2.73 16.31 3.62
CA LYS A 71 -2.70 17.70 4.16
C LYS A 71 -1.77 18.63 3.41
N THR A 72 -0.86 18.09 2.59
CA THR A 72 0.12 18.86 1.81
C THR A 72 -0.39 19.19 0.41
N ASN A 73 0.33 20.04 -0.32
CA ASN A 73 -0.02 20.42 -1.71
C ASN A 73 -0.04 19.25 -2.71
N VAL A 74 0.46 18.07 -2.31
CA VAL A 74 0.42 16.84 -3.13
C VAL A 74 -0.99 16.47 -3.56
N ARG A 75 -2.01 16.76 -2.73
CA ARG A 75 -3.42 16.50 -3.09
C ARG A 75 -3.88 17.24 -4.35
N ASN A 76 -3.17 18.32 -4.71
CA ASN A 76 -3.44 19.13 -5.90
C ASN A 76 -2.49 18.81 -7.05
N ASP A 77 -1.81 17.67 -7.00
CA ASP A 77 -0.99 17.18 -8.08
C ASP A 77 -1.52 15.85 -8.62
N VAL A 78 -2.14 15.93 -9.79
CA VAL A 78 -2.78 14.77 -10.43
C VAL A 78 -1.82 13.61 -10.68
N MET A 79 -0.55 13.91 -10.99
CA MET A 79 0.44 12.87 -11.30
C MET A 79 0.85 12.10 -10.05
N ASP A 80 1.13 12.81 -8.95
CA ASP A 80 1.45 12.16 -7.68
C ASP A 80 0.21 11.45 -7.12
N MET A 81 -0.98 12.04 -7.19
CA MET A 81 -2.23 11.41 -6.69
C MET A 81 -2.53 10.08 -7.36
N ILE A 82 -2.48 10.02 -8.69
CA ILE A 82 -2.71 8.78 -9.44
C ILE A 82 -1.61 7.75 -9.14
N ASN A 83 -0.36 8.19 -9.10
CA ASN A 83 0.77 7.29 -8.86
C ASN A 83 0.72 6.69 -7.45
N ILE A 84 0.46 7.50 -6.43
CA ILE A 84 0.29 7.06 -5.04
C ILE A 84 -0.87 6.07 -4.95
N ALA A 85 -2.02 6.35 -5.58
CA ALA A 85 -3.15 5.43 -5.59
C ALA A 85 -2.80 4.09 -6.26
N PHE A 86 -2.09 4.10 -7.40
CA PHE A 86 -1.64 2.87 -8.06
C PHE A 86 -0.66 2.09 -7.18
N GLN A 87 0.30 2.76 -6.53
CA GLN A 87 1.20 2.13 -5.59
C GLN A 87 0.45 1.50 -4.40
N SER A 88 -0.56 2.17 -3.85
CA SER A 88 -1.41 1.59 -2.78
C SER A 88 -2.13 0.32 -3.23
N LEU A 89 -2.69 0.30 -4.45
CA LEU A 89 -3.34 -0.89 -5.01
C LEU A 89 -2.32 -2.03 -5.24
N ILE A 90 -1.11 -1.71 -5.70
CA ILE A 90 -0.01 -2.68 -5.85
C ILE A 90 0.45 -3.22 -4.49
N ALA A 91 0.53 -2.38 -3.47
CA ALA A 91 0.90 -2.78 -2.11
C ALA A 91 -0.11 -3.81 -1.54
N ILE A 92 -1.41 -3.52 -1.68
CA ILE A 92 -2.49 -4.44 -1.30
C ILE A 92 -2.38 -5.75 -2.10
N ALA A 93 -2.21 -5.66 -3.42
CA ALA A 93 -2.09 -6.85 -4.26
C ALA A 93 -0.88 -7.70 -3.89
N THR A 94 0.25 -7.07 -3.58
CA THR A 94 1.44 -7.77 -3.10
C THR A 94 1.13 -8.45 -1.77
N TYR A 95 0.47 -7.78 -0.83
CA TYR A 95 0.07 -8.38 0.44
C TYR A 95 -0.82 -9.62 0.25
N GLN A 96 -1.86 -9.49 -0.57
CA GLN A 96 -2.81 -10.57 -0.81
C GLN A 96 -2.21 -11.74 -1.60
N LYS A 97 -1.44 -11.46 -2.66
CA LYS A 97 -0.98 -12.48 -3.61
C LYS A 97 0.37 -13.07 -3.25
N ARG A 98 1.25 -12.29 -2.63
CA ARG A 98 2.58 -12.76 -2.22
C ARG A 98 2.56 -13.40 -0.85
N ILE A 99 1.87 -12.76 0.09
CA ILE A 99 1.90 -13.13 1.50
C ILE A 99 0.68 -14.01 1.85
N GLY A 100 -0.44 -13.83 1.15
CA GLY A 100 -1.60 -14.72 1.27
C GLY A 100 -2.62 -14.28 2.32
N PHE A 101 -2.67 -12.98 2.65
CA PHE A 101 -3.56 -12.43 3.69
C PHE A 101 -4.38 -11.25 3.15
N CYS A 102 -5.60 -11.11 3.63
CA CYS A 102 -6.35 -9.86 3.58
C CYS A 102 -5.93 -9.00 4.78
N HIS A 103 -5.81 -7.70 4.58
CA HIS A 103 -5.44 -6.77 5.65
C HIS A 103 -6.62 -6.43 6.55
N ARG A 104 -7.83 -6.29 5.97
CA ARG A 104 -9.11 -5.91 6.61
C ARG A 104 -9.17 -4.49 7.18
N ASP A 105 -8.04 -3.80 7.23
CA ASP A 105 -7.93 -2.46 7.81
C ASP A 105 -7.11 -1.49 6.94
N CYS A 106 -7.31 -1.55 5.62
CA CYS A 106 -6.67 -0.66 4.65
C CYS A 106 -7.20 0.79 4.70
N HIS A 107 -7.20 1.43 5.87
CA HIS A 107 -7.43 2.88 5.99
C HIS A 107 -6.13 3.66 5.75
N SER A 108 -6.26 4.95 5.49
CA SER A 108 -5.15 5.87 5.19
C SER A 108 -3.99 5.86 6.19
N GLY A 109 -4.28 5.74 7.50
CA GLY A 109 -3.27 5.62 8.55
C GLY A 109 -2.33 4.40 8.44
N ASN A 110 -2.74 3.35 7.72
CA ASN A 110 -1.98 2.10 7.55
C ASN A 110 -1.20 2.06 6.23
N PHE A 111 -1.20 3.18 5.49
CA PHE A 111 -0.36 3.39 4.31
C PHE A 111 0.64 4.49 4.63
N LEU A 112 1.89 4.10 4.80
CA LEU A 112 2.99 4.97 5.12
C LEU A 112 3.68 5.44 3.84
N TYR A 113 4.22 6.65 3.85
CA TYR A 113 4.99 7.18 2.73
C TYR A 113 6.43 7.48 3.10
N GLN A 114 7.32 7.30 2.12
CA GLN A 114 8.71 7.75 2.17
C GLN A 114 8.95 8.74 1.03
N ILE A 115 9.58 9.87 1.33
CA ILE A 115 9.85 10.92 0.36
C ILE A 115 11.06 10.53 -0.50
N ASP A 116 10.89 10.59 -1.80
CA ASP A 116 11.98 10.60 -2.76
C ASP A 116 12.44 12.05 -2.95
N TYR A 117 13.43 12.48 -2.16
CA TYR A 117 13.83 13.89 -2.10
C TYR A 117 14.34 14.44 -3.44
N GLU A 118 14.90 13.59 -4.32
CA GLU A 118 15.35 14.01 -5.65
C GLU A 118 14.15 14.51 -6.48
N VAL A 119 13.10 13.68 -6.57
CA VAL A 119 11.89 14.00 -7.35
C VAL A 119 11.06 15.07 -6.64
N TYR A 120 10.93 14.96 -5.32
CA TYR A 120 10.15 15.90 -4.51
C TYR A 120 10.71 17.32 -4.60
N ASN A 121 12.02 17.51 -4.39
CA ASN A 121 12.62 18.85 -4.41
C ASN A 121 12.58 19.48 -5.81
N ALA A 122 12.68 18.67 -6.87
CA ALA A 122 12.54 19.16 -8.24
C ALA A 122 11.14 19.74 -8.51
N LYS A 123 10.13 19.29 -7.77
CA LYS A 123 8.72 19.63 -7.97
C LYS A 123 8.17 20.65 -6.97
N TYR A 124 8.55 20.51 -5.70
CA TYR A 124 8.02 21.27 -4.58
C TYR A 124 9.08 22.08 -3.81
N GLY A 125 10.36 22.00 -4.20
CA GLY A 125 11.46 22.67 -3.50
C GLY A 125 11.47 24.20 -3.68
N ALA A 126 12.04 24.91 -2.71
CA ALA A 126 12.19 26.37 -2.79
C ALA A 126 13.01 26.77 -4.03
N GLY A 127 12.37 27.52 -4.94
CA GLY A 127 12.94 27.88 -6.25
C GLY A 127 12.32 27.14 -7.44
N SER A 128 11.35 26.23 -7.21
CA SER A 128 10.48 25.67 -8.25
C SER A 128 9.47 26.72 -8.73
N GLY A 129 9.94 27.82 -9.32
CA GLY A 129 9.08 28.74 -10.05
C GLY A 129 8.46 28.00 -11.23
N SER A 130 7.18 27.62 -11.08
CA SER A 130 6.09 27.31 -12.02
C SER A 130 6.36 26.98 -13.52
N SER A 131 7.56 26.58 -13.93
CA SER A 131 7.91 26.34 -15.33
C SER A 131 9.06 25.34 -15.53
N ARG A 132 9.57 24.70 -14.47
CA ARG A 132 10.66 23.69 -14.55
C ARG A 132 10.23 22.25 -14.28
N GLY A 133 8.94 21.97 -14.06
CA GLY A 133 8.39 20.62 -13.99
C GLY A 133 8.30 19.92 -15.36
N GLY A 134 9.18 20.25 -16.30
CA GLY A 134 9.21 19.64 -17.61
C GLY A 134 9.69 18.21 -17.50
N ASN A 135 8.77 17.24 -17.62
CA ASN A 135 8.98 15.83 -17.99
C ASN A 135 10.37 15.22 -17.75
N VAL A 136 10.97 15.44 -16.58
CA VAL A 136 12.24 14.78 -16.24
C VAL A 136 11.91 13.31 -16.04
N ASP A 137 12.42 12.47 -16.93
CA ASP A 137 12.25 11.03 -16.83
C ASP A 137 13.17 10.49 -15.73
N TYR A 138 12.63 10.43 -14.52
CA TYR A 138 13.30 9.81 -13.38
C TYR A 138 13.37 8.28 -13.49
N GLY A 139 12.79 7.69 -14.53
CA GLY A 139 12.75 6.25 -14.78
C GLY A 139 11.53 5.58 -14.18
N TYR A 140 11.51 4.26 -14.30
CA TYR A 140 10.38 3.43 -13.90
C TYR A 140 10.81 2.26 -13.04
N TYR A 141 9.90 1.84 -12.16
CA TYR A 141 10.01 0.57 -11.43
C TYR A 141 9.32 -0.55 -12.21
N HIS A 142 10.01 -1.66 -12.39
CA HIS A 142 9.53 -2.85 -13.08
C HIS A 142 8.85 -3.81 -12.11
N TYR A 143 7.61 -4.20 -12.45
CA TYR A 143 6.79 -5.16 -11.72
C TYR A 143 6.45 -6.36 -12.61
N VAL A 144 6.26 -7.51 -11.97
CA VAL A 144 5.78 -8.74 -12.60
C VAL A 144 4.60 -9.30 -11.82
N TYR A 145 3.50 -9.55 -12.52
CA TYR A 145 2.30 -10.20 -12.01
C TYR A 145 1.76 -11.20 -13.02
N ASN A 146 1.49 -12.44 -12.64
CA ASN A 146 1.10 -13.54 -13.54
C ASN A 146 1.91 -13.62 -14.87
N GLY A 147 3.21 -13.36 -14.83
CA GLY A 147 4.08 -13.31 -16.03
C GLY A 147 3.92 -12.04 -16.88
N PHE A 148 2.91 -11.21 -16.61
CA PHE A 148 2.74 -9.90 -17.19
C PHE A 148 3.71 -8.89 -16.58
N ASN A 149 4.44 -8.20 -17.46
CA ASN A 149 5.43 -7.19 -17.09
C ASN A 149 4.82 -5.80 -17.27
N PHE A 150 4.94 -4.96 -16.25
CA PHE A 150 4.52 -3.57 -16.32
C PHE A 150 5.44 -2.67 -15.51
N TYR A 151 5.33 -1.36 -15.73
CA TYR A 151 6.24 -0.38 -15.18
C TYR A 151 5.46 0.81 -14.64
N ILE A 152 5.79 1.22 -13.42
CA ILE A 152 5.25 2.42 -12.77
C ILE A 152 6.32 3.49 -12.76
N LYS A 153 5.98 4.68 -13.26
CA LYS A 153 6.86 5.84 -13.27
C LYS A 153 7.29 6.18 -11.85
N ARG A 154 8.57 6.50 -11.64
CA ARG A 154 9.06 7.02 -10.36
C ARG A 154 8.38 8.37 -10.07
N CYS A 155 7.86 8.53 -8.86
CA CYS A 155 7.27 9.78 -8.38
C CYS A 155 7.93 10.23 -7.07
N SER A 156 7.39 11.29 -6.48
CA SER A 156 7.91 11.93 -5.26
C SER A 156 7.82 11.04 -4.01
N PHE A 157 7.09 9.93 -4.06
CA PHE A 157 6.78 9.10 -2.89
C PHE A 157 6.88 7.60 -3.17
N ASN A 158 7.39 6.86 -2.19
CA ASN A 158 7.18 5.42 -2.07
C ASN A 158 6.04 5.16 -1.08
N ILE A 159 5.13 4.26 -1.42
CA ILE A 159 4.02 3.88 -0.52
C ILE A 159 4.23 2.47 0.03
N CYS A 160 4.14 2.35 1.36
CA CYS A 160 4.27 1.10 2.10
C CYS A 160 2.97 0.80 2.86
N ILE A 161 2.50 -0.44 2.79
CA ILE A 161 1.40 -0.91 3.64
C ILE A 161 1.95 -1.42 4.99
N PHE A 162 1.24 -1.16 6.08
CA PHE A 162 1.69 -1.46 7.44
C PHE A 162 0.50 -1.73 8.38
N ASP A 163 0.77 -2.14 9.63
CA ASP A 163 -0.20 -2.52 10.67
C ASP A 163 -1.05 -3.74 10.30
N PHE A 164 -0.49 -4.93 10.52
CA PHE A 164 -1.10 -6.18 10.08
C PHE A 164 -1.94 -6.87 11.16
N GLY A 165 -2.20 -6.21 12.29
CA GLY A 165 -2.81 -6.82 13.48
C GLY A 165 -4.19 -7.46 13.27
N LEU A 166 -4.93 -7.02 12.25
CA LEU A 166 -6.28 -7.49 11.90
C LEU A 166 -6.32 -8.46 10.69
N SER A 167 -5.14 -8.87 10.21
CA SER A 167 -5.01 -9.66 9.00
C SER A 167 -5.60 -11.06 9.15
N VAL A 168 -6.18 -11.56 8.05
CA VAL A 168 -6.71 -12.93 7.98
C VAL A 168 -6.17 -13.64 6.75
N PRO A 169 -5.90 -14.95 6.82
CA PRO A 169 -5.52 -15.72 5.65
C PRO A 169 -6.57 -15.61 4.55
N ILE A 170 -6.12 -15.47 3.29
CA ILE A 170 -7.00 -15.63 2.14
C ILE A 170 -7.27 -17.12 1.98
N ASN A 171 -8.50 -17.49 2.29
CA ASN A 171 -8.98 -18.85 2.05
C ASN A 171 -9.18 -19.06 0.54
N THR A 172 -9.32 -20.32 0.10
CA THR A 172 -9.44 -20.67 -1.33
C THR A 172 -10.70 -20.16 -2.03
N ALA A 173 -11.64 -19.55 -1.29
CA ALA A 173 -12.85 -18.93 -1.78
C ALA A 173 -12.68 -17.40 -1.86
N PHE A 174 -13.26 -16.80 -2.88
CA PHE A 174 -13.32 -15.35 -3.02
C PHE A 174 -14.07 -14.73 -1.84
N ASP A 175 -13.47 -13.73 -1.18
CA ASP A 175 -13.99 -13.10 0.03
C ASP A 175 -14.17 -11.59 -0.19
N LYS A 176 -15.28 -11.03 0.30
CA LYS A 176 -15.55 -9.59 0.35
C LYS A 176 -14.42 -8.80 1.02
N ASN A 177 -13.69 -9.39 1.97
CA ASN A 177 -12.51 -8.77 2.58
C ASN A 177 -11.44 -8.42 1.54
N ILE A 178 -11.24 -9.26 0.51
CA ILE A 178 -10.28 -9.01 -0.58
C ILE A 178 -10.62 -7.70 -1.29
N CYS A 179 -11.89 -7.52 -1.67
CA CYS A 179 -12.38 -6.31 -2.33
C CYS A 179 -12.34 -5.09 -1.41
N THR A 180 -12.69 -5.27 -0.15
CA THR A 180 -12.79 -4.18 0.83
C THR A 180 -11.44 -3.50 1.04
N ASP A 181 -10.34 -4.26 1.05
CA ASP A 181 -8.99 -3.69 1.16
C ASP A 181 -8.73 -2.65 0.06
N TYR A 182 -9.02 -2.96 -1.20
CA TYR A 182 -8.82 -2.04 -2.33
C TYR A 182 -9.75 -0.83 -2.27
N LEU A 183 -11.02 -1.01 -1.91
CA LEU A 183 -11.98 0.10 -1.89
C LEU A 183 -11.71 1.08 -0.75
N ARG A 184 -11.29 0.58 0.42
CA ARG A 184 -11.13 1.39 1.62
C ARG A 184 -10.04 2.44 1.46
N VAL A 185 -8.89 2.07 0.91
CA VAL A 185 -7.78 3.02 0.74
C VAL A 185 -8.10 4.14 -0.24
N LEU A 186 -8.90 3.87 -1.28
CA LEU A 186 -9.14 4.83 -2.36
C LEU A 186 -9.95 6.06 -1.96
N ASN A 187 -10.81 5.95 -0.93
CA ASN A 187 -11.54 7.11 -0.39
C ASN A 187 -10.61 8.20 0.17
N THR A 188 -9.37 7.84 0.51
CA THR A 188 -8.33 8.75 1.00
C THR A 188 -7.95 9.80 -0.04
N PHE A 189 -8.16 9.53 -1.33
CA PHE A 189 -7.69 10.41 -2.40
C PHE A 189 -8.76 11.37 -2.93
N ILE A 190 -9.91 11.43 -2.27
CA ILE A 190 -11.10 12.15 -2.76
C ILE A 190 -11.47 13.22 -1.71
N SER A 191 -11.89 14.40 -2.17
CA SER A 191 -12.38 15.46 -1.29
C SER A 191 -13.68 15.07 -0.59
N ARG A 192 -13.96 15.68 0.56
CA ARG A 192 -15.26 15.50 1.23
C ARG A 192 -16.46 15.96 0.38
N GLU A 193 -16.25 16.91 -0.53
CA GLU A 193 -17.29 17.39 -1.45
C GLU A 193 -17.72 16.28 -2.42
N ASP A 194 -16.78 15.41 -2.82
CA ASP A 194 -17.01 14.21 -3.62
C ASP A 194 -17.18 12.94 -2.77
N TYR A 195 -17.62 13.07 -1.51
CA TYR A 195 -17.86 11.97 -0.56
C TYR A 195 -16.61 11.17 -0.16
N GLY A 196 -15.43 11.75 -0.32
CA GLY A 196 -14.14 11.23 0.13
C GLY A 196 -13.74 11.69 1.53
N TRP A 197 -12.45 11.57 1.85
CA TRP A 197 -11.92 11.80 3.20
C TRP A 197 -11.02 13.05 3.34
N ILE A 198 -10.58 13.66 2.24
CA ILE A 198 -9.73 14.86 2.29
C ILE A 198 -10.59 16.05 2.74
N ALA A 199 -10.20 16.64 3.87
CA ALA A 199 -10.90 17.79 4.45
C ALA A 199 -10.33 19.12 3.96
N GLU A 200 -9.10 19.10 3.49
CA GLU A 200 -8.36 20.25 2.99
C GLU A 200 -8.83 20.64 1.58
N THR A 201 -8.72 21.93 1.24
CA THR A 201 -9.10 22.44 -0.09
C THR A 201 -8.33 21.72 -1.19
N MET A 202 -9.07 21.02 -2.05
CA MET A 202 -8.57 20.23 -3.15
C MET A 202 -9.14 20.75 -4.47
N ASP A 203 -8.37 20.66 -5.55
CA ASP A 203 -8.86 20.87 -6.90
C ASP A 203 -9.99 19.88 -7.21
N LEU A 204 -11.14 20.40 -7.62
CA LEU A 204 -12.34 19.59 -7.88
C LEU A 204 -12.18 18.65 -9.07
N ASP A 205 -11.41 19.02 -10.09
CA ASP A 205 -11.18 18.16 -11.24
C ASP A 205 -10.32 16.96 -10.82
N ILE A 206 -9.29 17.18 -10.00
CA ILE A 206 -8.47 16.10 -9.44
C ILE A 206 -9.32 15.20 -8.54
N SER A 207 -10.18 15.78 -7.69
CA SER A 207 -11.06 15.02 -6.81
C SER A 207 -12.04 14.15 -7.61
N ALA A 208 -12.66 14.71 -8.66
CA ALA A 208 -13.54 13.98 -9.58
C ALA A 208 -12.81 12.86 -10.33
N GLU A 209 -11.56 13.07 -10.72
CA GLU A 209 -10.73 12.03 -11.33
C GLU A 209 -10.46 10.87 -10.36
N MET A 210 -10.12 11.15 -9.11
CA MET A 210 -9.92 10.12 -8.09
C MET A 210 -11.22 9.40 -7.74
N ALA A 211 -12.36 10.10 -7.75
CA ALA A 211 -13.68 9.50 -7.61
C ALA A 211 -14.03 8.57 -8.78
N SER A 212 -13.65 8.94 -10.01
CA SER A 212 -13.78 8.09 -11.21
C SER A 212 -12.94 6.82 -11.10
N LEU A 213 -11.70 6.92 -10.62
CA LEU A 213 -10.84 5.76 -10.33
C LEU A 213 -11.50 4.83 -9.31
N LEU A 214 -11.98 5.36 -8.18
CA LEU A 214 -12.73 4.59 -7.18
C LEU A 214 -13.97 3.92 -7.80
N SER A 215 -14.73 4.64 -8.61
CA SER A 215 -15.93 4.11 -9.27
C SER A 215 -15.61 2.91 -10.17
N LYS A 216 -14.50 2.97 -10.94
CA LYS A 216 -14.03 1.84 -11.75
C LYS A 216 -13.69 0.61 -10.89
N VAL A 217 -12.94 0.80 -9.80
CA VAL A 217 -12.60 -0.30 -8.88
C VAL A 217 -13.85 -0.84 -8.19
N LYS A 218 -14.79 0.02 -7.80
CA LYS A 218 -16.09 -0.36 -7.24
C LYS A 218 -16.93 -1.18 -8.23
N GLY A 219 -16.92 -0.82 -9.51
CA GLY A 219 -17.58 -1.58 -10.57
C GLY A 219 -16.99 -3.00 -10.73
N ILE A 220 -15.66 -3.11 -10.71
CA ILE A 220 -14.95 -4.39 -10.74
C ILE A 220 -15.38 -5.24 -9.53
N THR A 221 -15.20 -4.72 -8.31
CA THR A 221 -15.50 -5.48 -7.09
C THR A 221 -16.96 -5.93 -7.02
N LYS A 222 -17.92 -5.07 -7.40
CA LYS A 222 -19.35 -5.43 -7.46
C LYS A 222 -19.61 -6.58 -8.43
N ARG A 223 -19.04 -6.51 -9.65
CA ARG A 223 -19.18 -7.56 -10.67
C ARG A 223 -18.63 -8.90 -10.17
N LEU A 224 -17.44 -8.90 -9.58
CA LEU A 224 -16.79 -10.13 -9.10
C LEU A 224 -17.53 -10.72 -7.90
N LEU A 225 -18.07 -9.89 -7.01
CA LEU A 225 -18.87 -10.35 -5.86
C LEU A 225 -20.23 -10.95 -6.27
N SER A 226 -20.79 -10.54 -7.41
CA SER A 226 -22.04 -11.11 -7.93
C SER A 226 -21.87 -12.41 -8.72
N ASP A 227 -20.65 -12.76 -9.15
CA ASP A 227 -20.36 -13.98 -9.92
C ASP A 227 -19.91 -15.10 -8.96
N GLU A 228 -20.89 -15.63 -8.22
CA GLU A 228 -20.70 -16.65 -7.18
C GLU A 228 -20.05 -17.93 -7.74
N GLY A 229 -19.10 -18.50 -6.98
CA GLY A 229 -18.49 -19.81 -7.29
C GLY A 229 -17.25 -19.77 -8.19
N LYS A 230 -16.87 -18.62 -8.78
CA LYS A 230 -15.62 -18.48 -9.53
C LYS A 230 -14.50 -17.90 -8.67
N ARG A 231 -13.27 -18.37 -8.92
CA ARG A 231 -12.06 -17.73 -8.40
C ARG A 231 -11.76 -16.50 -9.24
N HIS A 232 -11.89 -15.33 -8.61
CA HIS A 232 -11.63 -14.05 -9.27
C HIS A 232 -10.26 -13.50 -8.92
N ASP A 233 -9.60 -12.92 -9.92
CA ASP A 233 -8.34 -12.20 -9.73
C ASP A 233 -8.59 -10.68 -9.79
N VAL A 234 -8.96 -10.11 -8.64
CA VAL A 234 -9.27 -8.67 -8.53
C VAL A 234 -8.16 -7.79 -9.06
N PHE A 235 -6.91 -8.14 -8.79
CA PHE A 235 -5.79 -7.29 -9.20
C PHE A 235 -5.53 -7.38 -10.71
N GLN A 236 -5.74 -8.54 -11.32
CA GLN A 236 -5.69 -8.66 -12.79
C GLN A 236 -6.78 -7.78 -13.42
N GLU A 237 -8.00 -7.81 -12.87
CA GLU A 237 -9.10 -6.95 -13.33
C GLU A 237 -8.80 -5.46 -13.14
N ILE A 238 -8.12 -5.07 -12.05
CA ILE A 238 -7.64 -3.70 -11.85
C ILE A 238 -6.59 -3.32 -12.90
N ILE A 239 -5.63 -4.20 -13.21
CA ILE A 239 -4.66 -3.94 -14.28
C ILE A 239 -5.39 -3.69 -15.61
N ASP A 240 -6.31 -4.58 -15.96
CA ASP A 240 -6.94 -4.59 -17.28
C ASP A 240 -7.96 -3.47 -17.47
N ASN A 241 -8.72 -3.13 -16.43
CA ASN A 241 -9.83 -2.17 -16.52
C ASN A 241 -9.57 -0.84 -15.80
N VAL A 242 -8.43 -0.68 -15.13
CA VAL A 242 -8.01 0.58 -14.51
C VAL A 242 -6.64 0.98 -15.05
N PHE A 243 -5.57 0.24 -14.76
CA PHE A 243 -4.21 0.72 -15.07
C PHE A 243 -3.97 0.91 -16.58
N LYS A 244 -4.50 0.02 -17.42
CA LYS A 244 -4.36 0.10 -18.87
C LYS A 244 -5.22 1.20 -19.53
N VAL A 245 -6.19 1.78 -18.83
CA VAL A 245 -7.21 2.66 -19.45
C VAL A 245 -7.36 4.01 -18.75
N PHE A 246 -6.96 4.13 -17.49
CA PHE A 246 -7.10 5.35 -16.71
C PHE A 246 -5.90 6.26 -16.92
N ARG A 247 -6.13 7.48 -17.41
CA ARG A 247 -5.13 8.53 -17.59
C ARG A 247 -3.84 8.05 -18.28
N THR A 248 -4.00 7.30 -19.38
CA THR A 248 -2.88 6.72 -20.14
C THR A 248 -1.97 7.79 -20.78
N ASP A 249 -2.49 9.01 -20.95
CA ASP A 249 -1.77 10.22 -21.38
C ASP A 249 -0.63 10.60 -20.43
N THR A 250 -0.72 10.22 -19.15
CA THR A 250 0.27 10.58 -18.12
C THR A 250 1.58 9.77 -18.22
N GLY A 251 1.53 8.60 -18.84
CA GLY A 251 2.65 7.65 -18.85
C GLY A 251 3.05 7.13 -17.46
N ILE A 252 2.18 7.23 -16.45
CA ILE A 252 2.43 6.68 -15.10
C ILE A 252 2.54 5.15 -15.15
N PHE A 253 1.65 4.50 -15.91
CA PHE A 253 1.65 3.06 -16.13
C PHE A 253 1.99 2.77 -17.59
N ILE A 254 3.00 1.94 -17.82
CA ILE A 254 3.35 1.47 -19.17
C ILE A 254 3.64 -0.03 -19.15
N THR A 255 3.46 -0.67 -20.31
CA THR A 255 3.71 -2.11 -20.51
C THR A 255 4.94 -2.38 -21.37
N LYS A 256 5.34 -1.40 -22.19
CA LYS A 256 6.59 -1.43 -22.94
C LYS A 256 7.75 -1.09 -22.01
N LYS A 257 8.83 -1.86 -22.09
CA LYS A 257 10.03 -1.63 -21.28
C LYS A 257 10.62 -0.25 -21.58
N PRO A 258 10.76 0.65 -20.59
CA PRO A 258 11.38 1.95 -20.77
C PRO A 258 12.91 1.83 -20.82
N ALA A 259 13.57 2.86 -21.32
CA ALA A 259 15.03 2.92 -21.36
C ALA A 259 15.65 2.90 -19.95
N LYS A 260 15.03 3.60 -18.99
CA LYS A 260 15.51 3.73 -17.62
C LYS A 260 14.65 2.91 -16.65
N VAL A 261 15.05 1.68 -16.39
CA VAL A 261 14.48 0.81 -15.33
C VAL A 261 15.35 0.90 -14.08
N LEU A 262 14.73 1.17 -12.94
CA LEU A 262 15.44 1.53 -11.71
C LEU A 262 15.86 0.34 -10.86
N ASN A 263 15.00 -0.67 -10.76
CA ASN A 263 15.27 -1.90 -10.02
C ASN A 263 15.90 -2.96 -10.94
N LYS A 264 17.02 -3.53 -10.50
CA LYS A 264 17.70 -4.63 -11.21
C LYS A 264 16.92 -5.95 -11.15
N ILE A 265 16.24 -6.18 -10.04
CA ILE A 265 15.36 -7.33 -9.82
C ILE A 265 13.92 -6.80 -9.90
N PRO A 266 13.06 -7.37 -10.76
CA PRO A 266 11.67 -6.96 -10.85
C PRO A 266 10.95 -7.15 -9.51
N PHE A 267 10.05 -6.25 -9.16
CA PHE A 267 9.17 -6.45 -8.01
C PHE A 267 8.11 -7.50 -8.35
N ILE A 268 8.02 -8.55 -7.52
CA ILE A 268 7.19 -9.73 -7.81
C ILE A 268 5.96 -9.73 -6.91
N ILE A 269 4.78 -9.64 -7.53
CA ILE A 269 3.50 -9.57 -6.81
C ILE A 269 2.94 -10.98 -6.53
N ASN A 270 3.24 -11.96 -7.39
CA ASN A 270 2.79 -13.35 -7.23
C ASN A 270 3.45 -14.07 -6.04
N LYS A 271 2.76 -15.09 -5.54
CA LYS A 271 3.36 -16.16 -4.73
C LYS A 271 4.51 -16.84 -5.47
N VAL A 272 5.71 -16.86 -4.89
CA VAL A 272 6.85 -17.68 -5.39
C VAL A 272 7.41 -18.65 -4.35
N SER A 273 6.88 -18.59 -3.12
CA SER A 273 7.22 -19.49 -2.02
C SER A 273 5.92 -19.88 -1.30
N PRO A 274 5.92 -20.92 -0.46
CA PRO A 274 4.82 -21.15 0.47
C PRO A 274 4.50 -19.87 1.26
N TYR A 275 3.22 -19.69 1.60
CA TYR A 275 2.81 -18.59 2.47
C TYR A 275 3.39 -18.83 3.88
N PRO A 276 3.64 -17.76 4.66
CA PRO A 276 4.03 -17.94 6.05
C PRO A 276 2.93 -18.70 6.81
N ASP A 277 3.33 -19.72 7.58
CA ASP A 277 2.43 -20.44 8.50
C ASP A 277 2.24 -19.63 9.78
N ILE A 278 1.52 -18.51 9.67
CA ILE A 278 1.20 -17.60 10.77
C ILE A 278 -0.31 -17.57 10.96
N LYS A 279 -0.76 -17.86 12.17
CA LYS A 279 -2.19 -18.04 12.48
C LYS A 279 -2.66 -16.93 13.42
N PHE A 280 -3.19 -15.84 12.87
CA PHE A 280 -3.89 -14.82 13.65
C PHE A 280 -5.11 -15.43 14.34
N LYS A 281 -5.39 -15.03 15.59
CA LYS A 281 -6.66 -15.38 16.22
C LYS A 281 -7.77 -14.62 15.50
N ARG A 282 -8.79 -15.36 15.03
CA ARG A 282 -10.03 -14.75 14.57
C ARG A 282 -10.68 -14.06 15.77
N ASP A 283 -11.09 -12.81 15.62
CA ASP A 283 -12.02 -12.22 16.56
C ASP A 283 -13.27 -13.10 16.59
N THR A 284 -13.54 -13.73 17.73
CA THR A 284 -14.79 -14.47 17.98
C THR A 284 -15.97 -13.51 18.22
N GLN A 285 -15.87 -12.26 17.78
CA GLN A 285 -16.92 -11.25 17.90
C GLN A 285 -17.30 -10.71 16.52
N VAL A 286 -17.95 -11.55 15.71
CA VAL A 286 -18.90 -11.08 14.69
C VAL A 286 -20.01 -12.13 14.57
N LEU A 287 -21.08 -11.93 15.34
CA LEU A 287 -22.45 -12.27 14.94
C LEU A 287 -23.14 -10.94 14.63
#